data_AF-A0A087QP09-F1
#
_entry.id   AF-A0A087QP09-F1
#
_cell.length_a   1.000
_cell.length_b   1.000
_cell.length_c   1.000
_cell.angle_alpha   90.00
_cell.angle_beta   90.00
_cell.angle_gamma   90.00
#
_symmetry.space_group_name_H-M   'P 1'
#
loop_
_entity.id
_entity.type
_entity.pdbx_description
1 polymer ?
#
loop_
_entity_poly.entity_id
_entity_poly.type
_entity_poly.pdbx_seq_one_letter_code
_entity_poly.pdbx_strand_id
1 'polypeptide(L)'
;VCLFVCLFVCLFVCLFVCLFVCLFVCLFVCLFVCLFVCLFVCLFVCLFVCLFVCLFVCLFVCLFVCLFVCLFVCLFVCLFVCLFVCLFVCLFVCLFVCLFVCLFVCLFVCLFVCLFVCLFVCLFVCLFVCLFVCLFVCLFVCLFVCLFVCLFVCLFVCLFVCLFVCLFVCLFVCLFVCLFVCLFVC
;
A
#
# COMPACT_ATOMS: atom_id res chain seq x y z
N VAL A 1 123.16 -39.52 16.15
CA VAL A 1 122.44 -38.51 16.97
C VAL A 1 121.76 -37.46 16.10
N CYS A 2 122.49 -36.75 15.24
CA CYS A 2 121.94 -35.68 14.39
C CYS A 2 120.79 -36.15 13.48
N LEU A 3 120.96 -37.26 12.76
CA LEU A 3 119.92 -37.78 11.85
C LEU A 3 118.63 -38.22 12.57
N PHE A 4 118.77 -38.74 13.78
CA PHE A 4 117.63 -39.21 14.58
C PHE A 4 116.83 -38.04 15.16
N VAL A 5 117.52 -36.99 15.63
CA VAL A 5 116.87 -35.76 16.11
C VAL A 5 116.18 -35.03 14.96
N CYS A 6 116.83 -34.90 13.80
CA CYS A 6 116.20 -34.28 12.63
C CYS A 6 114.96 -35.07 12.18
N LEU A 7 115.05 -36.40 12.08
CA LEU A 7 113.91 -37.21 11.65
C LEU A 7 112.76 -37.18 12.66
N PHE A 8 113.06 -37.17 13.96
CA PHE A 8 112.04 -37.07 15.00
C PHE A 8 111.36 -35.69 15.03
N VAL A 9 112.13 -34.60 14.93
CA VAL A 9 111.57 -33.24 14.89
C VAL A 9 110.76 -33.03 13.61
N CYS A 10 111.27 -33.44 12.45
CA CYS A 10 110.52 -33.34 11.20
C CYS A 10 109.23 -34.16 11.29
N LEU A 11 109.29 -35.41 11.72
CA LEU A 11 108.10 -36.27 11.79
C LEU A 11 107.10 -35.76 12.83
N PHE A 12 107.57 -35.28 13.99
CA PHE A 12 106.69 -34.74 15.02
C PHE A 12 106.06 -33.41 14.62
N VAL A 13 106.83 -32.47 14.04
CA VAL A 13 106.29 -31.19 13.57
C VAL A 13 105.36 -31.39 12.39
N CYS A 14 105.73 -32.21 11.41
CA CYS A 14 104.85 -32.52 10.28
C CYS A 14 103.57 -33.19 10.78
N LEU A 15 103.67 -34.24 11.61
CA LEU A 15 102.49 -34.98 12.03
C LEU A 15 101.61 -34.15 12.97
N PHE A 16 102.20 -33.38 13.89
CA PHE A 16 101.44 -32.56 14.83
C PHE A 16 100.83 -31.33 14.14
N VAL A 17 101.57 -30.62 13.30
CA VAL A 17 101.03 -29.45 12.58
C VAL A 17 100.01 -29.89 11.55
N CYS A 18 100.28 -30.93 10.75
CA CYS A 18 99.31 -31.42 9.77
C CYS A 18 98.07 -31.95 10.50
N LEU A 19 98.21 -32.82 11.48
CA LEU A 19 97.04 -33.42 12.12
C LEU A 19 96.27 -32.41 12.97
N PHE A 20 96.94 -31.54 13.72
CA PHE A 20 96.25 -30.55 14.57
C PHE A 20 95.65 -29.42 13.74
N VAL A 21 96.37 -28.84 12.79
CA VAL A 21 95.83 -27.74 11.97
C VAL A 21 94.75 -28.26 11.03
N CYS A 22 94.96 -29.39 10.35
CA CYS A 22 93.93 -29.93 9.48
C CYS A 22 92.71 -30.35 10.31
N LEU A 23 92.88 -31.14 11.38
CA LEU A 23 91.72 -31.65 12.10
C LEU A 23 91.00 -30.54 12.87
N PHE A 24 91.72 -29.61 13.50
CA PHE A 24 91.09 -28.54 14.26
C PHE A 24 90.46 -27.50 13.35
N VAL A 25 91.14 -27.04 12.28
CA VAL A 25 90.56 -26.04 11.36
C VAL A 25 89.42 -26.66 10.56
N CYS A 26 89.58 -27.87 10.02
CA CYS A 26 88.47 -28.52 9.31
C CYS A 26 87.31 -28.78 10.25
N LEU A 27 87.52 -29.37 11.43
CA LEU A 27 86.41 -29.72 12.31
C LEU A 27 85.75 -28.48 12.91
N PHE A 28 86.53 -27.47 13.32
CA PHE A 28 85.96 -26.26 13.91
C PHE A 28 85.28 -25.38 12.86
N VAL A 29 85.89 -25.16 11.69
CA VAL A 29 85.27 -24.35 10.63
C VAL A 29 84.05 -25.08 10.07
N CYS A 30 84.14 -26.37 9.77
CA CYS A 30 82.99 -27.11 9.29
C CYS A 30 81.90 -27.15 10.35
N LEU A 31 82.20 -27.53 11.59
CA LEU A 31 81.13 -27.69 12.59
C LEU A 31 80.55 -26.33 13.01
N PHE A 32 81.36 -25.30 13.19
CA PHE A 32 80.86 -23.99 13.62
C PHE A 32 80.15 -23.26 12.48
N VAL A 33 80.71 -23.22 11.26
CA VAL A 33 80.06 -22.55 10.14
C VAL A 33 78.81 -23.32 9.71
N CYS A 34 78.88 -24.64 9.58
CA CYS A 34 77.69 -25.42 9.25
C CYS A 34 76.64 -25.26 10.34
N LEU A 35 76.96 -25.51 11.60
CA LEU A 35 75.94 -25.52 12.65
C LEU A 35 75.40 -24.11 12.91
N PHE A 36 76.24 -23.07 12.92
CA PHE A 36 75.78 -21.71 13.15
C PHE A 36 74.99 -21.17 11.96
N VAL A 37 75.48 -21.33 10.72
CA VAL A 37 74.76 -20.85 9.54
C VAL A 37 73.47 -21.65 9.35
N CYS A 38 73.50 -22.97 9.47
CA CYS A 38 72.29 -23.77 9.35
C CYS A 38 71.31 -23.39 10.47
N LEU A 39 71.72 -23.40 11.73
CA LEU A 39 70.78 -23.19 12.83
C LEU A 39 70.26 -21.75 12.87
N PHE A 40 71.11 -20.75 12.61
CA PHE A 40 70.69 -19.35 12.63
C PHE A 40 69.85 -19.00 11.40
N VAL A 41 70.26 -19.41 10.19
CA VAL A 41 69.46 -19.14 8.98
C VAL A 41 68.16 -19.92 9.02
N CYS A 42 68.19 -21.20 9.37
CA CYS A 42 66.96 -21.97 9.49
C CYS A 42 66.06 -21.37 10.57
N LEU A 43 66.55 -21.17 11.80
CA LEU A 43 65.68 -20.73 12.88
C LEU A 43 65.19 -19.29 12.69
N PHE A 44 66.04 -18.38 12.21
CA PHE A 44 65.64 -16.99 11.99
C PHE A 44 64.72 -16.85 10.79
N VAL A 45 65.04 -17.47 9.64
CA VAL A 45 64.17 -17.41 8.46
C VAL A 45 62.87 -18.13 8.72
N CYS A 46 62.90 -19.34 9.31
CA CYS A 46 61.67 -20.05 9.64
C CYS A 46 60.85 -19.23 10.62
N LEU A 47 61.40 -18.83 11.77
CA LEU A 47 60.61 -18.19 12.81
C LEU A 47 60.14 -16.80 12.40
N PHE A 48 60.98 -16.01 11.71
CA PHE A 48 60.58 -14.67 11.26
C PHE A 48 59.59 -14.73 10.11
N VAL A 49 59.82 -15.57 9.08
CA VAL A 49 58.88 -15.69 7.97
C VAL A 49 57.58 -16.32 8.44
N CYS A 50 57.63 -17.38 9.25
CA CYS A 50 56.42 -17.99 9.79
C CYS A 50 55.68 -16.98 10.65
N LEU A 51 56.30 -16.39 11.67
CA LEU A 51 55.59 -15.55 12.61
C LEU A 51 55.11 -14.24 11.95
N PHE A 52 55.92 -13.61 11.10
CA PHE A 52 55.54 -12.37 10.45
C PHE A 52 54.47 -12.60 9.38
N VAL A 53 54.62 -13.60 8.51
CA VAL A 53 53.62 -13.90 7.48
C VAL A 53 52.34 -14.41 8.12
N CYS A 54 52.41 -15.32 9.08
CA CYS A 54 51.22 -15.81 9.78
C CYS A 54 50.53 -14.64 10.50
N LEU A 55 51.24 -13.88 11.32
CA LEU A 55 50.60 -12.85 12.14
C LEU A 55 50.10 -11.69 11.29
N PHE A 56 50.85 -11.26 10.26
CA PHE A 56 50.43 -10.18 9.39
C PHE A 56 49.28 -10.61 8.47
N VAL A 57 49.36 -11.78 7.84
CA VAL A 57 48.27 -12.26 6.97
C VAL A 57 47.04 -12.56 7.80
N CYS A 58 47.16 -13.27 8.93
CA CYS A 58 46.02 -13.53 9.79
C CYS A 58 45.42 -12.21 10.29
N LEU A 59 46.20 -11.33 10.91
CA LEU A 59 45.65 -10.14 11.54
C LEU A 59 45.13 -9.13 10.51
N PHE A 60 45.83 -8.94 9.39
CA PHE A 60 45.39 -8.00 8.36
C PHE A 60 44.20 -8.56 7.59
N VAL A 61 44.22 -9.82 7.15
CA VAL A 61 43.08 -10.40 6.42
C VAL A 61 41.88 -10.52 7.35
N CYS A 62 42.04 -11.01 8.58
CA CYS A 62 40.91 -11.09 9.52
C CYS A 62 40.38 -9.69 9.81
N LEU A 63 41.21 -8.74 10.23
CA LEU A 63 40.71 -7.44 10.66
C LEU A 63 40.16 -6.63 9.49
N PHE A 64 40.81 -6.65 8.33
CA PHE A 64 40.34 -5.91 7.17
C PHE A 64 39.10 -6.55 6.55
N VAL A 65 39.07 -7.88 6.37
CA VAL A 65 37.88 -8.55 5.81
C VAL A 65 36.72 -8.45 6.80
N CYS A 66 36.93 -8.73 8.08
CA CYS A 66 35.85 -8.60 9.07
C CYS A 66 35.37 -7.16 9.15
N LEU A 67 36.25 -6.18 9.32
CA LEU A 67 35.81 -4.80 9.54
C LEU A 67 35.21 -4.20 8.26
N PHE A 68 35.81 -4.45 7.09
CA PHE A 68 35.28 -3.92 5.84
C PHE A 68 33.99 -4.63 5.42
N VAL A 69 33.93 -5.95 5.47
CA VAL A 69 32.70 -6.69 5.11
C VAL A 69 31.61 -6.38 6.11
N CYS A 70 31.86 -6.44 7.41
CA CYS A 70 30.83 -6.12 8.40
C CYS A 70 30.37 -4.66 8.24
N LEU A 71 31.29 -3.69 8.20
CA LEU A 71 30.88 -2.28 8.18
C LEU A 71 30.22 -1.91 6.85
N PHE A 72 30.75 -2.38 5.72
CA PHE A 72 30.18 -2.07 4.41
C PHE A 72 28.86 -2.80 4.19
N VAL A 73 28.76 -4.09 4.50
CA VAL A 73 27.51 -4.84 4.34
C VAL A 73 26.47 -4.32 5.32
N CYS A 74 26.80 -4.14 6.60
CA CYS A 74 25.83 -3.61 7.56
C CYS A 74 25.39 -2.20 7.15
N LEU A 75 26.31 -1.28 6.86
CA LEU A 75 25.94 0.10 6.59
C LEU A 75 25.22 0.24 5.25
N PHE A 76 25.66 -0.47 4.21
CA PHE A 76 25.01 -0.41 2.90
C PHE A 76 23.66 -1.11 2.92
N VAL A 77 23.55 -2.31 3.50
CA VAL A 77 22.27 -3.03 3.58
C VAL A 77 21.30 -2.27 4.48
N CYS A 78 21.72 -1.83 5.66
CA CYS A 78 20.83 -1.05 6.53
C CYS A 78 20.42 0.24 5.84
N LEU A 79 21.34 1.04 5.31
CA LEU A 79 20.99 2.34 4.74
C LEU A 79 20.16 2.20 3.46
N PHE A 80 20.51 1.25 2.58
CA PHE A 80 19.77 1.03 1.34
C PHE A 80 18.40 0.41 1.62
N VAL A 81 18.30 -0.62 2.45
CA VAL A 81 17.01 -1.23 2.78
C VAL A 81 16.13 -0.25 3.55
N CYS A 82 16.64 0.42 4.58
CA CYS A 82 15.85 1.41 5.31
C CYS A 82 15.40 2.54 4.39
N LEU A 83 16.31 3.15 3.61
CA LEU A 83 15.96 4.30 2.80
C LEU A 83 15.05 3.92 1.64
N PHE A 84 15.31 2.80 0.96
CA PHE A 84 14.50 2.36 -0.17
C PHE A 84 13.14 1.85 0.30
N VAL A 85 13.08 1.02 1.34
CA VAL A 85 11.80 0.51 1.86
C VAL A 85 10.98 1.65 2.45
N CYS A 86 11.56 2.50 3.31
CA CYS A 86 10.81 3.62 3.87
C CYS A 86 10.35 4.57 2.77
N LEU A 87 11.24 5.02 1.89
CA LEU A 87 10.87 6.02 0.89
C LEU A 87 9.90 5.46 -0.16
N PHE A 88 10.11 4.22 -0.62
CA PHE A 88 9.23 3.60 -1.61
C PHE A 88 7.87 3.24 -1.00
N VAL A 89 7.84 2.65 0.20
CA VAL A 89 6.56 2.30 0.85
C VAL A 89 5.81 3.57 1.24
N CYS A 90 6.46 4.56 1.86
CA CYS A 90 5.81 5.82 2.19
C CYS A 90 5.29 6.52 0.93
N LEU A 91 6.13 6.70 -0.10
CA LEU A 91 5.73 7.45 -1.27
C LEU A 91 4.68 6.71 -2.10
N PHE A 92 4.82 5.39 -2.28
CA PHE A 92 3.86 4.60 -3.05
C PHE A 92 2.55 4.45 -2.30
N VAL A 93 2.56 4.13 -1.00
CA VAL A 93 1.32 4.00 -0.22
C VAL A 93 0.63 5.35 -0.09
N CYS A 94 1.34 6.41 0.28
CA CYS A 94 0.72 7.73 0.38
C CYS A 94 0.18 8.18 -0.97
N LEU A 95 0.96 8.11 -2.05
CA LEU A 95 0.52 8.62 -3.34
C LEU A 95 -0.60 7.77 -3.94
N PHE A 96 -0.48 6.44 -3.87
CA PHE A 96 -1.50 5.55 -4.42
C PHE A 96 -2.78 5.59 -3.59
N VAL A 97 -2.71 5.53 -2.26
CA VAL A 97 -3.91 5.59 -1.41
C VAL A 97 -4.55 6.97 -1.51
N CYS A 98 -3.80 8.06 -1.40
CA CYS A 98 -4.40 9.39 -1.53
C CYS A 98 -5.00 9.58 -2.93
N LEU A 99 -4.26 9.28 -4.00
CA LEU A 99 -4.77 9.55 -5.35
C LEU A 99 -5.93 8.62 -5.71
N PHE A 100 -5.85 7.33 -5.37
CA PHE A 100 -6.92 6.39 -5.66
C PHE A 100 -8.16 6.66 -4.81
N VAL A 101 -8.01 6.87 -3.49
CA VAL A 101 -9.15 7.15 -2.61
C VAL A 101 -9.77 8.49 -2.97
N CYS A 102 -8.98 9.55 -3.13
CA CYS A 102 -9.53 10.86 -3.50
C CYS A 102 -10.20 10.79 -4.87
N LEU A 103 -9.53 10.26 -5.90
CA LEU A 103 -10.09 10.28 -7.25
C LEU A 103 -11.29 9.33 -7.38
N PHE A 104 -11.21 8.12 -6.82
CA PHE A 104 -12.30 7.16 -6.91
C PHE A 104 -13.49 7.56 -6.06
N VAL A 105 -13.29 7.98 -4.80
CA VAL A 105 -14.39 8.40 -3.94
C VAL A 105 -15.02 9.68 -4.47
N CYS A 106 -14.23 10.71 -4.82
CA CYS A 106 -14.80 11.93 -5.36
C CYS A 106 -15.53 11.66 -6.67
N LEU A 107 -14.91 10.98 -7.63
CA LEU A 107 -15.53 10.76 -8.94
C LEU A 107 -16.75 9.84 -8.84
N PHE A 108 -16.67 8.76 -8.06
CA PHE A 108 -17.79 7.82 -7.91
C PHE A 108 -18.93 8.45 -7.12
N VAL A 109 -18.66 9.11 -6.00
CA VAL A 109 -19.72 9.76 -5.20
C VAL A 109 -20.33 10.91 -5.99
N CYS A 110 -19.53 11.79 -6.61
CA CYS A 110 -20.08 12.88 -7.41
C CYS A 110 -20.90 12.34 -8.59
N LEU A 111 -20.35 11.41 -9.37
CA LEU A 111 -21.04 10.93 -10.57
C LEU A 111 -22.27 10.10 -10.21
N PHE A 112 -22.18 9.22 -9.22
CA PHE A 112 -23.31 8.38 -8.81
C PHE A 112 -24.39 9.20 -8.13
N VAL A 113 -24.05 10.09 -7.19
CA VAL A 113 -25.05 10.93 -6.51
C VAL A 113 -25.68 11.90 -7.50
N CYS A 114 -24.90 12.59 -8.33
CA CYS A 114 -25.47 13.51 -9.32
C CYS A 114 -26.35 12.75 -10.30
N LEU A 115 -25.87 11.65 -10.89
CA LEU A 115 -26.63 10.94 -11.92
C LEU A 115 -27.87 10.25 -11.33
N PHE A 116 -27.75 9.61 -10.18
CA PHE A 116 -28.86 8.92 -9.53
C PHE A 116 -29.89 9.90 -9.00
N VAL A 117 -29.49 10.97 -8.32
CA VAL A 117 -30.44 11.98 -7.81
C VAL A 117 -31.09 12.71 -8.96
N CYS A 118 -30.34 13.17 -9.97
CA CYS A 118 -30.94 13.83 -11.12
C CYS A 118 -31.90 12.89 -11.86
N LEU A 119 -31.48 11.67 -12.18
CA LEU A 119 -32.31 10.76 -12.96
C LEU A 119 -33.53 10.28 -12.17
N PHE A 120 -33.37 9.94 -10.88
CA PHE A 120 -34.46 9.46 -10.05
C PHE A 120 -35.44 10.59 -9.72
N VAL A 121 -34.96 11.77 -9.34
CA VAL A 121 -35.84 12.92 -9.05
C VAL A 121 -36.55 13.36 -10.32
N CYS A 122 -35.85 13.54 -11.44
CA CYS A 122 -36.48 13.92 -12.69
C CYS A 122 -37.50 12.87 -13.13
N LEU A 123 -37.13 11.59 -13.18
CA LEU A 123 -38.02 10.55 -13.68
C LEU A 123 -39.19 10.31 -12.74
N PHE A 124 -38.96 10.25 -11.42
CA PHE A 124 -40.02 9.99 -10.45
C PHE A 124 -40.95 11.19 -10.32
N VAL A 125 -40.42 12.42 -10.22
CA VAL A 125 -41.27 13.61 -10.12
C VAL A 125 -42.05 13.81 -11.41
N CYS A 126 -41.39 13.75 -12.58
CA CYS A 126 -42.12 13.91 -13.84
C CYS A 126 -43.17 12.80 -14.01
N LEU A 127 -42.81 11.53 -13.82
CA LEU A 127 -43.74 10.44 -14.08
C LEU A 127 -44.86 10.40 -13.04
N PHE A 128 -44.56 10.59 -11.76
CA PHE A 128 -45.57 10.55 -10.70
C PHE A 128 -46.47 11.78 -10.73
N VAL A 129 -45.92 12.99 -10.90
CA VAL A 129 -46.75 14.20 -10.98
C VAL A 129 -47.58 14.18 -12.24
N CYS A 130 -47.00 13.89 -13.41
CA CYS A 130 -47.79 13.83 -14.64
C CYS A 130 -48.86 12.74 -14.57
N LEU A 131 -48.51 11.52 -14.15
CA LEU A 131 -49.48 10.43 -14.13
C LEU A 131 -50.56 10.63 -13.06
N PHE A 132 -50.18 11.05 -11.85
CA PHE A 132 -51.13 11.23 -10.76
C PHE A 132 -52.02 12.46 -10.99
N VAL A 133 -51.46 13.59 -11.42
CA VAL A 133 -52.26 14.78 -11.72
C VAL A 133 -53.17 14.53 -12.91
N CYS A 134 -52.66 13.97 -14.02
CA CYS A 134 -53.51 13.68 -15.17
C CYS A 134 -54.60 12.67 -14.80
N LEU A 135 -54.26 11.56 -14.15
CA LEU A 135 -55.24 10.52 -13.84
C LEU A 135 -56.25 10.99 -12.78
N PHE A 136 -55.80 11.65 -11.72
CA PHE A 136 -56.68 12.12 -10.65
C PHE A 136 -57.57 13.27 -11.14
N VAL A 137 -57.01 14.27 -11.84
CA VAL A 137 -57.81 15.37 -12.37
C VAL A 137 -58.79 14.87 -13.41
N CYS A 138 -58.37 14.05 -14.38
CA CYS A 138 -59.28 13.51 -15.38
C CYS A 138 -60.37 12.64 -14.72
N LEU A 139 -60.00 11.70 -13.84
CA LEU A 139 -60.98 10.80 -13.26
C LEU A 139 -61.91 11.51 -12.28
N PHE A 140 -61.39 12.39 -11.43
CA PHE A 140 -62.19 13.12 -10.45
C PHE A 140 -63.09 14.16 -11.12
N VAL A 141 -62.57 14.96 -12.06
CA VAL A 141 -63.38 15.94 -12.78
C VAL A 141 -64.44 15.23 -13.62
N CYS A 142 -64.08 14.21 -14.39
CA CYS A 142 -65.07 13.47 -15.18
C CYS A 142 -66.12 12.82 -14.26
N LEU A 143 -65.71 12.11 -13.22
CA LEU A 143 -66.67 11.39 -12.36
C LEU A 143 -67.52 12.35 -11.53
N PHE A 144 -66.94 13.39 -10.96
CA PHE A 144 -67.66 14.35 -10.12
C PHE A 144 -68.57 15.23 -10.97
N VAL A 145 -68.10 15.76 -12.11
CA VAL A 145 -68.94 16.58 -12.98
C VAL A 145 -70.07 15.72 -13.57
N CYS A 146 -69.77 14.53 -14.10
CA CYS A 146 -70.82 13.67 -14.63
C CYS A 146 -71.81 13.27 -13.53
N LEU A 147 -71.35 12.80 -12.38
CA LEU A 147 -72.25 12.32 -11.34
C LEU A 147 -73.04 13.45 -10.69
N PHE A 148 -72.39 14.58 -10.38
CA PHE A 148 -73.04 15.71 -9.73
C PHE A 148 -73.98 16.43 -10.69
N VAL A 149 -73.57 16.70 -11.93
CA VAL A 149 -74.46 17.35 -12.90
C VAL A 149 -75.63 16.44 -13.23
N CYS A 150 -75.41 15.16 -13.52
CA CYS A 150 -76.51 14.24 -13.79
C CYS A 150 -77.43 14.12 -12.58
N LEU A 151 -76.91 13.85 -11.38
CA LEU A 151 -77.76 13.62 -10.22
C LEU A 151 -78.47 14.90 -9.76
N PHE A 152 -77.77 16.04 -9.72
CA PHE A 152 -78.34 17.30 -9.27
C PHE A 152 -79.33 17.86 -10.28
N VAL A 153 -79.01 17.86 -11.57
CA VAL A 153 -79.94 18.33 -12.60
C VAL A 153 -81.16 17.41 -12.65
N CYS A 154 -80.98 16.09 -12.68
CA CYS A 154 -82.12 15.16 -12.68
C CYS A 154 -82.97 15.34 -11.42
N LEU A 155 -82.36 15.35 -10.23
CA LEU A 155 -83.12 15.42 -8.98
C LEU A 155 -83.77 16.79 -8.79
N PHE A 156 -83.07 17.88 -9.08
CA PHE A 156 -83.60 19.23 -8.90
C PHE A 156 -84.67 19.53 -9.94
N VAL A 157 -84.46 19.19 -11.21
CA VAL A 157 -85.48 19.39 -12.24
C VAL A 157 -86.69 18.53 -11.95
N CYS A 158 -86.53 17.24 -11.66
CA CYS A 158 -87.66 16.39 -11.32
C CYS A 158 -88.39 16.90 -10.06
N LEU A 159 -87.68 17.18 -8.96
CA LEU A 159 -88.32 17.57 -7.71
C LEU A 159 -88.93 18.97 -7.78
N PHE A 160 -88.24 19.94 -8.38
CA PHE A 160 -88.71 21.31 -8.45
C PHE A 160 -89.85 21.45 -9.47
N VAL A 161 -89.74 20.83 -10.65
CA VAL A 161 -90.83 20.86 -11.63
C VAL A 161 -92.04 20.12 -11.06
N CYS A 162 -91.88 18.93 -10.51
CA CYS A 162 -93.01 18.21 -9.93
C CYS A 162 -93.62 18.98 -8.76
N LEU A 163 -92.82 19.46 -7.81
CA LEU A 163 -93.35 20.11 -6.61
C LEU A 163 -93.93 21.49 -6.91
N PHE A 164 -93.26 22.30 -7.74
CA PHE A 164 -93.74 23.64 -8.08
C PHE A 164 -94.96 23.57 -8.99
N VAL A 165 -94.95 22.72 -10.02
CA VAL A 165 -96.13 22.59 -10.89
C VAL A 165 -97.29 22.02 -10.10
N CYS A 166 -97.11 20.95 -9.32
CA CYS A 166 -98.19 20.40 -8.51
C CYS A 166 -98.69 21.42 -7.47
N LEU A 167 -97.81 22.05 -6.70
CA LEU A 167 -98.24 22.93 -5.62
C LEU A 167 -98.80 24.25 -6.14
N PHE A 168 -98.19 24.85 -7.15
CA PHE A 168 -98.64 26.12 -7.70
C PHE A 168 -99.91 25.95 -8.52
N VAL A 169 -100.00 24.91 -9.37
CA VAL A 169 -101.24 24.65 -10.10
C VAL A 169 -102.36 24.29 -9.14
N CYS A 170 -102.14 23.38 -8.18
CA CYS A 170 -103.18 23.03 -7.22
C CYS A 170 -103.58 24.24 -6.37
N LEU A 171 -102.65 24.98 -5.79
CA LEU A 171 -102.97 26.09 -4.90
C LEU A 171 -103.58 27.28 -5.64
N PHE A 172 -103.05 27.63 -6.83
CA PHE A 172 -103.57 28.73 -7.62
C PHE A 172 -104.94 28.38 -8.20
N VAL A 173 -105.13 27.17 -8.75
CA VAL A 173 -106.45 26.74 -9.23
C VAL A 173 -107.44 26.68 -8.08
N CYS A 174 -107.10 26.10 -6.93
CA CYS A 174 -107.98 26.08 -5.76
C CYS A 174 -108.33 27.49 -5.30
N LEU A 175 -107.35 28.39 -5.14
CA LEU A 175 -107.57 29.73 -4.62
C LEU A 175 -108.34 30.61 -5.61
N PHE A 176 -108.03 30.53 -6.90
CA PHE A 176 -108.76 31.29 -7.92
C PHE A 176 -110.18 30.78 -8.07
N VAL A 177 -110.40 29.47 -8.09
CA VAL A 177 -111.75 28.89 -8.13
C VAL A 177 -112.55 29.27 -6.88
N CYS A 178 -111.96 29.13 -5.68
CA CYS A 178 -112.63 29.53 -4.44
C CYS A 178 -112.97 31.03 -4.43
N LEU A 179 -112.05 31.90 -4.84
CA LEU A 179 -112.26 33.35 -4.81
C LEU A 179 -113.25 33.81 -5.88
N PHE A 180 -113.22 33.22 -7.07
CA PHE A 180 -114.17 33.51 -8.14
C PHE A 180 -115.58 33.04 -7.77
N VAL A 181 -115.71 31.88 -7.12
CA VAL A 181 -116.99 31.39 -6.59
C VAL A 181 -117.50 32.29 -5.46
N CYS A 182 -116.64 32.75 -4.54
CA CYS A 182 -117.06 33.67 -3.47
C CYS A 182 -117.46 35.07 -3.97
N LEU A 183 -116.94 35.53 -5.10
CA LEU A 183 -117.16 36.90 -5.60
C LEU A 183 -118.34 37.00 -6.58
N PHE A 184 -118.72 35.90 -7.24
CA PHE A 184 -119.86 35.85 -8.17
C PHE A 184 -121.13 35.21 -7.59
N VAL A 185 -121.08 34.66 -6.37
CA VAL A 185 -122.23 33.99 -5.71
C VAL A 185 -122.77 34.80 -4.51
N CYS A 186 -122.30 36.03 -4.29
CA CYS A 186 -122.91 37.04 -3.41
C CYS A 186 -123.47 38.19 -4.23
#